data_AF-A0A959DH63-F1
#
_entry.id   AF-A0A959DH63-F1
#
_cell.length_a   1.000
_cell.length_b   1.000
_cell.length_c   1.000
_cell.angle_alpha   90.00
_cell.angle_beta   90.00
_cell.angle_gamma   90.00
#
_symmetry.space_group_name_H-M   'P 1'
#
loop_
_entity.id
_entity.type
_entity.pdbx_description
1 polymer ?
#
loop_
_entity_poly.entity_id
_entity_poly.type
_entity_poly.pdbx_seq_one_letter_code
_entity_poly.pdbx_strand_id
1 'polypeptide(L)'
;PSLVFPDNWQITGCPVNGPSIKAEGKTVALAWFSMPDEKPQVKVAFSNNSGAAFSAPIRMDDGNPLGRVDVVLLSEKEALVTWLEETEDGAAIKAAKVGPEGKQGESFLVADSDASRQSGFPRMAKYNGQVVFAWTHVDSVTTVKTVLIRMK
;
A
#
# COMPACT_ATOMS: atom_id res chain seq x y z
N PRO A 1 8.76 18.84 -11.23
CA PRO A 1 8.61 17.40 -10.90
C PRO A 1 9.95 16.82 -10.44
N SER A 2 9.97 16.02 -9.36
CA SER A 2 11.17 15.34 -8.85
C SER A 2 10.95 13.84 -8.87
N LEU A 3 12.02 13.08 -9.14
CA LEU A 3 11.98 11.62 -9.08
C LEU A 3 11.94 11.17 -7.62
N VAL A 4 11.07 10.21 -7.31
CA VAL A 4 10.99 9.64 -5.94
C VAL A 4 12.11 8.63 -5.73
N PHE A 5 12.19 7.63 -6.62
CA PHE A 5 13.27 6.64 -6.63
C PHE A 5 13.38 5.98 -8.01
N PRO A 6 14.58 5.85 -8.60
CA PRO A 6 14.78 5.14 -9.86
C PRO A 6 14.80 3.62 -9.63
N ASP A 7 13.62 2.99 -9.56
CA ASP A 7 13.54 1.52 -9.48
C ASP A 7 14.10 0.81 -10.72
N ASN A 8 14.23 1.53 -11.85
CA ASN A 8 14.59 0.97 -13.16
C ASN A 8 13.69 -0.20 -13.59
N TRP A 9 12.47 -0.24 -13.06
CA TRP A 9 11.50 -1.26 -13.41
C TRP A 9 11.01 -1.07 -14.85
N GLN A 10 11.15 -2.12 -15.65
CA GLN A 10 10.72 -2.15 -17.04
C GLN A 10 9.61 -3.18 -17.21
N ILE A 11 8.55 -2.80 -17.94
CA ILE A 11 7.44 -3.68 -18.27
C ILE A 11 7.07 -3.55 -19.74
N THR A 12 6.61 -4.67 -20.32
CA THR A 12 5.94 -4.66 -21.61
C THR A 12 4.44 -4.51 -21.35
N GLY A 13 3.88 -3.32 -21.62
CA GLY A 13 2.44 -3.04 -21.48
C GLY A 13 2.10 -1.94 -20.47
N CYS A 14 0.80 -1.71 -20.27
CA CYS A 14 0.34 -0.66 -19.35
C CYS A 14 0.45 -1.12 -17.89
N PRO A 15 1.04 -0.30 -16.99
CA PRO A 15 1.09 -0.61 -15.58
C PRO A 15 -0.33 -0.60 -15.00
N VAL A 16 -0.76 -1.73 -14.43
CA VAL A 16 -2.08 -1.87 -13.77
C VAL A 16 -2.01 -1.66 -12.25
N ASN A 17 -0.80 -1.65 -11.70
CA ASN A 17 -0.52 -1.31 -10.30
C ASN A 17 -0.04 0.14 -10.22
N GLY A 18 -0.95 1.07 -9.96
CA GLY A 18 -0.63 2.48 -9.75
C GLY A 18 -0.09 2.76 -8.35
N PRO A 19 0.70 3.83 -8.16
CA PRO A 19 1.11 4.28 -6.84
C PRO A 19 -0.07 4.91 -6.07
N SER A 20 0.06 5.03 -4.76
CA SER A 20 -0.81 5.83 -3.90
C SER A 20 -0.03 6.87 -3.12
N ILE A 21 -0.60 8.07 -2.96
CA ILE A 21 0.03 9.22 -2.30
C ILE A 21 -0.93 9.87 -1.31
N LYS A 22 -0.39 10.30 -0.16
CA LYS A 22 -1.09 11.15 0.80
C LYS A 22 -0.17 12.23 1.36
N ALA A 23 -0.75 13.39 1.67
CA ALA A 23 -0.07 14.51 2.27
C ALA A 23 -0.85 15.03 3.48
N GLU A 24 -0.14 15.39 4.54
CA GLU A 24 -0.65 16.06 5.75
C GLU A 24 0.43 17.04 6.22
N GLY A 25 0.12 18.33 6.19
CA GLY A 25 1.13 19.37 6.42
C GLY A 25 2.28 19.29 5.41
N LYS A 26 3.51 19.18 5.91
CA LYS A 26 4.71 19.00 5.07
C LYS A 26 5.05 17.54 4.81
N THR A 27 4.38 16.61 5.50
CA THR A 27 4.62 15.18 5.37
C THR A 27 3.88 14.65 4.15
N VAL A 28 4.58 13.93 3.28
CA VAL A 28 4.01 13.18 2.16
C VAL A 28 4.46 11.74 2.28
N ALA A 29 3.54 10.78 2.17
CA ALA A 29 3.85 9.36 2.00
C ALA A 29 3.43 8.94 0.60
N LEU A 30 4.35 8.30 -0.13
CA LEU A 30 4.09 7.68 -1.43
C LEU A 30 4.37 6.18 -1.32
N ALA A 31 3.37 5.35 -1.59
CA ALA A 31 3.52 3.91 -1.70
C ALA A 31 3.37 3.47 -3.16
N TRP A 32 4.15 2.48 -3.58
CA TRP A 32 4.09 1.95 -4.93
C TRP A 32 4.53 0.49 -4.98
N PHE A 33 4.15 -0.17 -6.07
CA PHE A 33 4.61 -1.50 -6.42
C PHE A 33 5.61 -1.42 -7.57
N SER A 34 6.66 -2.24 -7.53
CA SER A 34 7.57 -2.44 -8.66
C SER A 34 8.19 -3.84 -8.66
N MET A 35 8.76 -4.25 -9.78
CA MET A 35 9.47 -5.54 -9.93
C MET A 35 10.88 -5.34 -10.53
N PRO A 36 11.80 -4.63 -9.84
CA PRO A 36 13.19 -4.59 -10.28
C PRO A 36 13.76 -6.01 -10.29
N ASP A 37 14.46 -6.38 -11.37
CA ASP A 37 15.01 -7.73 -11.57
C ASP A 37 13.98 -8.86 -11.37
N GLU A 38 12.74 -8.63 -11.81
CA GLU A 38 11.61 -9.57 -11.69
C GLU A 38 11.21 -9.90 -10.24
N LYS A 39 11.64 -9.09 -9.26
CA LYS A 39 11.33 -9.29 -7.84
C LYS A 39 10.23 -8.35 -7.37
N PRO A 40 9.00 -8.85 -7.12
CA PRO A 40 7.89 -8.01 -6.68
C PRO A 40 8.13 -7.43 -5.31
N GLN A 41 7.88 -6.12 -5.20
CA GLN A 41 8.10 -5.34 -3.98
C GLN A 41 7.02 -4.28 -3.84
N VAL A 42 6.53 -4.07 -2.62
CA VAL A 42 5.79 -2.88 -2.22
C VAL A 42 6.70 -2.00 -1.40
N LYS A 43 6.79 -0.74 -1.81
CA LYS A 43 7.66 0.25 -1.17
C LYS A 43 6.86 1.45 -0.73
N VAL A 44 7.39 2.14 0.28
CA VAL A 44 6.95 3.48 0.68
C VAL A 44 8.15 4.41 0.82
N ALA A 45 7.99 5.67 0.45
CA ALA A 45 8.96 6.73 0.73
C ALA A 45 8.24 7.96 1.29
N PHE A 46 8.97 8.71 2.12
CA PHE A 46 8.44 9.87 2.82
C PHE A 46 9.12 11.15 2.37
N SER A 47 8.37 12.24 2.34
CA SER A 47 8.89 13.60 2.23
C SER A 47 8.48 14.38 3.47
N ASN A 48 9.37 15.22 3.98
CA ASN A 48 9.07 16.20 5.05
C ASN A 48 9.14 17.65 4.52
N ASN A 49 9.25 17.81 3.20
CA ASN A 49 9.37 19.10 2.51
C ASN A 49 8.36 19.22 1.36
N SER A 50 7.13 18.73 1.59
CA SER A 50 6.00 18.84 0.65
C SER A 50 6.26 18.20 -0.72
N GLY A 51 7.03 17.10 -0.75
CA GLY A 51 7.31 16.34 -1.96
C GLY A 51 8.48 16.87 -2.80
N ALA A 52 9.26 17.84 -2.30
CA ALA A 52 10.44 18.33 -3.01
C ALA A 52 11.56 17.28 -3.07
N ALA A 53 11.73 16.50 -1.99
CA ALA A 53 12.61 15.34 -1.93
C ALA A 53 11.96 14.21 -1.11
N PHE A 54 12.34 12.97 -1.42
CA PHE A 54 11.87 11.77 -0.74
C PHE A 54 13.03 11.03 -0.08
N SER A 55 12.74 10.34 1.02
CA SER A 55 13.65 9.43 1.71
C SER A 55 13.99 8.21 0.84
N ALA A 56 14.97 7.43 1.29
CA ALA A 56 15.15 6.09 0.77
C ALA A 56 13.83 5.28 0.93
N PRO A 57 13.48 4.42 -0.05
CA PRO A 57 12.30 3.58 0.05
C PRO A 57 12.43 2.53 1.16
N ILE A 58 11.33 2.25 1.83
CA ILE A 58 11.16 1.19 2.83
C ILE A 58 10.29 0.10 2.20
N ARG A 59 10.76 -1.15 2.20
CA ARG A 59 9.98 -2.31 1.73
C ARG A 59 8.94 -2.67 2.78
N MET A 60 7.70 -2.91 2.35
CA MET A 60 6.55 -3.12 3.24
C MET A 60 5.95 -4.53 3.20
N ASP A 61 6.07 -5.23 2.06
CA ASP A 61 5.45 -6.53 1.81
C ASP A 61 6.06 -7.69 2.60
N ASP A 62 5.35 -8.82 2.64
CA ASP A 62 5.77 -10.03 3.36
C ASP A 62 6.58 -11.00 2.47
N GLY A 63 6.84 -10.67 1.21
CA GLY A 63 7.73 -11.44 0.34
C GLY A 63 7.25 -11.60 -1.10
N ASN A 64 5.95 -11.76 -1.31
CA ASN A 64 5.31 -12.05 -2.59
C ASN A 64 4.09 -11.16 -2.87
N PRO A 65 4.27 -9.83 -3.00
CA PRO A 65 3.16 -8.92 -3.21
C PRO A 65 2.63 -8.96 -4.64
N LEU A 66 1.31 -8.78 -4.78
CA LEU A 66 0.62 -8.57 -6.06
C LEU A 66 0.38 -7.08 -6.36
N GLY A 67 0.78 -6.19 -5.45
CA GLY A 67 0.61 -4.74 -5.54
C GLY A 67 -0.71 -4.27 -4.94
N ARG A 68 -1.52 -3.55 -5.72
CA ARG A 68 -2.82 -2.97 -5.33
C ARG A 68 -2.71 -2.14 -4.04
N VAL A 69 -1.74 -1.24 -4.06
CA VAL A 69 -1.32 -0.50 -2.86
C VAL A 69 -2.25 0.66 -2.54
N ASP A 70 -2.39 0.96 -1.25
CA ASP A 70 -2.90 2.24 -0.79
C ASP A 70 -2.14 2.72 0.46
N VAL A 71 -2.18 4.03 0.72
CA VAL A 71 -1.51 4.63 1.87
C VAL A 71 -2.42 5.67 2.52
N VAL A 72 -2.40 5.73 3.85
CA VAL A 72 -2.97 6.83 4.64
C VAL A 72 -1.96 7.30 5.68
N LEU A 73 -1.95 8.61 5.96
CA LEU A 73 -1.19 9.16 7.09
C LEU A 73 -2.08 9.09 8.34
N LEU A 74 -1.66 8.33 9.35
CA LEU A 74 -2.30 8.27 10.67
C LEU A 74 -1.95 9.52 11.49
N SER A 75 -0.73 10.02 11.32
CA SER A 75 -0.23 11.31 11.79
C SER A 75 0.92 11.79 10.89
N GLU A 76 1.51 12.95 11.17
CA GLU A 76 2.72 13.42 10.47
C GLU A 76 3.94 12.49 10.60
N LYS A 77 3.90 11.53 11.54
CA LYS A 77 5.01 10.60 11.86
C LYS A 77 4.69 9.13 11.63
N GLU A 78 3.48 8.80 11.18
CA GLU A 78 3.05 7.41 11.01
C GLU A 78 2.11 7.29 9.83
N ALA A 79 2.44 6.41 8.89
CA ALA A 79 1.57 5.98 7.81
C ALA A 79 1.08 4.56 8.05
N LEU A 80 -0.03 4.23 7.41
CA LEU A 80 -0.51 2.87 7.23
C LEU A 80 -0.48 2.57 5.73
N VAL A 81 0.22 1.52 5.35
CA VAL A 81 0.31 1.03 3.97
C VAL A 81 -0.46 -0.28 3.88
N THR A 82 -1.25 -0.45 2.82
CA THR A 82 -1.92 -1.71 2.51
C THR A 82 -1.49 -2.20 1.14
N TRP A 83 -1.51 -3.51 0.96
CA TRP A 83 -1.20 -4.19 -0.29
C TRP A 83 -1.95 -5.51 -0.36
N LEU A 84 -1.96 -6.11 -1.55
CA LEU A 84 -2.37 -7.49 -1.74
C LEU A 84 -1.12 -8.38 -1.75
N GLU A 85 -1.11 -9.39 -0.89
CA GLU A 85 -0.06 -10.41 -0.76
C GLU A 85 -0.58 -11.72 -1.35
N GLU A 86 0.22 -12.43 -2.16
CA GLU A 86 -0.12 -13.79 -2.58
C GLU A 86 0.16 -14.78 -1.46
N THR A 87 -0.73 -15.74 -1.26
CA THR A 87 -0.64 -16.78 -0.22
C THR A 87 -0.80 -18.16 -0.85
N GLU A 88 -0.54 -19.22 -0.08
CA GLU A 88 -0.70 -20.60 -0.57
C GLU A 88 -2.13 -20.90 -1.04
N ASP A 89 -3.13 -20.28 -0.39
CA ASP A 89 -4.56 -20.50 -0.66
C ASP A 89 -5.21 -19.41 -1.53
N GLY A 90 -4.43 -18.44 -2.04
CA GLY A 90 -4.95 -17.34 -2.86
C GLY A 90 -4.23 -16.02 -2.60
N ALA A 91 -4.92 -15.05 -1.99
CA ALA A 91 -4.31 -13.77 -1.64
C ALA A 91 -4.88 -13.19 -0.33
N ALA A 92 -4.14 -12.30 0.30
CA ALA A 92 -4.54 -11.61 1.51
C ALA A 92 -4.36 -10.10 1.35
N ILE A 93 -5.37 -9.32 1.74
CA ILE A 93 -5.21 -7.88 1.93
C ILE A 93 -4.50 -7.69 3.26
N LYS A 94 -3.29 -7.16 3.20
CA LYS A 94 -2.40 -6.96 4.34
C LYS A 94 -2.19 -5.47 4.56
N ALA A 95 -1.87 -5.09 5.78
CA ALA A 95 -1.50 -3.73 6.11
C ALA A 95 -0.44 -3.69 7.21
N ALA A 96 0.39 -2.66 7.20
CA ALA A 96 1.40 -2.42 8.21
C ALA A 96 1.59 -0.93 8.44
N LYS A 97 1.90 -0.57 9.69
CA LYS A 97 2.28 0.79 10.06
C LYS A 97 3.76 1.02 9.78
N VAL A 98 4.11 2.24 9.41
CA VAL A 98 5.49 2.64 9.13
C VAL A 98 5.70 4.12 9.40
N GLY A 99 6.79 4.45 10.09
CA GLY A 99 7.23 5.82 10.30
C GLY A 99 8.27 6.27 9.25
N PRO A 100 8.47 7.59 9.05
CA PRO A 100 9.47 8.12 8.12
C PRO A 100 10.92 7.69 8.40
N GLU A 101 11.21 7.29 9.65
CA GLU A 101 12.52 6.82 10.09
C GLU A 101 12.76 5.32 9.78
N GLY A 102 11.82 4.65 9.10
CA GLY A 102 11.93 3.22 8.76
C GLY A 102 11.43 2.27 9.84
N LYS A 103 10.92 2.77 10.97
CA LYS A 103 10.29 1.93 11.99
C LYS A 103 8.96 1.38 11.45
N GLN A 104 8.99 0.12 11.05
CA GLN A 104 7.84 -0.65 10.59
C GLN A 104 7.27 -1.50 11.74
N GLY A 105 5.94 -1.55 11.84
CA GLY A 105 5.23 -2.51 12.70
C GLY A 105 4.95 -3.83 11.98
N GLU A 106 4.57 -4.86 12.73
CA GLU A 106 4.17 -6.14 12.12
C GLU A 106 3.00 -5.96 11.14
N SER A 107 3.03 -6.71 10.03
CA SER A 107 1.92 -6.75 9.10
C SER A 107 0.75 -7.53 9.71
N PHE A 108 -0.48 -7.08 9.43
CA PHE A 108 -1.70 -7.72 9.90
C PHE A 108 -2.66 -7.98 8.74
N LEU A 109 -3.49 -9.02 8.91
CA LEU A 109 -4.54 -9.38 7.95
C LEU A 109 -5.71 -8.41 8.08
N VAL A 110 -6.14 -7.85 6.95
CA VAL A 110 -7.39 -7.07 6.83
C VAL A 110 -8.53 -7.98 6.39
N ALA A 111 -8.29 -8.78 5.35
CA ALA A 111 -9.24 -9.74 4.80
C ALA A 111 -8.55 -10.72 3.85
N ASP A 112 -9.08 -11.94 3.77
CA ASP A 112 -8.75 -12.86 2.68
C ASP A 112 -9.34 -12.36 1.35
N SER A 113 -8.67 -12.69 0.25
CA SER A 113 -9.03 -12.30 -1.10
C SER A 113 -8.61 -13.36 -2.11
N ASP A 114 -9.08 -13.21 -3.34
CA ASP A 114 -8.61 -13.98 -4.47
C ASP A 114 -7.45 -13.22 -5.16
N ALA A 115 -6.51 -13.95 -5.79
CA ALA A 115 -5.37 -13.36 -6.51
C ALA A 115 -5.76 -12.78 -7.90
N SER A 116 -6.94 -13.12 -8.41
CA SER A 116 -7.45 -12.66 -9.70
C SER A 116 -7.47 -11.14 -9.84
N ARG A 117 -7.47 -10.68 -11.09
CA ARG A 117 -7.45 -9.25 -11.43
C ARG A 117 -8.75 -8.51 -11.12
N GLN A 118 -9.81 -9.20 -10.67
CA GLN A 118 -11.11 -8.59 -10.39
C GLN A 118 -11.36 -8.34 -8.90
N SER A 119 -10.59 -8.96 -8.02
CA SER A 119 -10.72 -8.89 -6.55
C SER A 119 -9.69 -7.95 -5.92
N GLY A 120 -9.71 -7.75 -4.60
CA GLY A 120 -8.52 -7.39 -3.84
C GLY A 120 -7.91 -6.01 -4.11
N PHE A 121 -8.69 -5.00 -4.51
CA PHE A 121 -8.24 -3.61 -4.62
C PHE A 121 -8.60 -2.82 -3.34
N PRO A 122 -7.75 -2.85 -2.29
CA PRO A 122 -8.03 -2.12 -1.06
C PRO A 122 -7.92 -0.61 -1.27
N ARG A 123 -8.83 0.13 -0.63
CA ARG A 123 -8.77 1.58 -0.44
C ARG A 123 -9.00 1.89 1.03
N MET A 124 -8.28 2.88 1.54
CA MET A 124 -8.31 3.29 2.94
C MET A 124 -8.70 4.76 3.10
N ALA A 125 -9.47 5.05 4.15
CA ALA A 125 -9.77 6.41 4.59
C ALA A 125 -9.78 6.52 6.12
N LYS A 126 -9.21 7.61 6.65
CA LYS A 126 -9.35 7.94 8.08
C LYS A 126 -10.79 8.38 8.38
N TYR A 127 -11.37 7.86 9.46
CA TYR A 127 -12.68 8.26 9.96
C TYR A 127 -12.73 8.15 11.49
N ASN A 128 -12.96 9.25 12.20
CA ASN A 128 -13.12 9.30 13.67
C ASN A 128 -12.04 8.53 14.47
N GLY A 129 -10.77 8.67 14.11
CA GLY A 129 -9.66 7.96 14.79
C GLY A 129 -9.55 6.47 14.44
N GLN A 130 -10.28 6.02 13.43
CA GLN A 130 -10.21 4.69 12.84
C GLN A 130 -9.80 4.79 11.37
N VAL A 131 -9.53 3.64 10.75
CA VAL A 131 -9.36 3.52 9.31
C VAL A 131 -10.47 2.62 8.77
N VAL A 132 -11.21 3.13 7.80
CA VAL A 132 -12.13 2.34 6.97
C VAL A 132 -11.32 1.75 5.83
N PHE A 133 -11.41 0.44 5.67
CA PHE A 133 -10.95 -0.29 4.50
C PHE A 133 -12.15 -0.63 3.64
N ALA A 134 -12.01 -0.51 2.33
CA ALA A 134 -12.97 -0.99 1.35
C ALA A 134 -12.23 -1.77 0.26
N TRP A 135 -12.80 -2.89 -0.21
CA TRP A 135 -12.19 -3.67 -1.28
C TRP A 135 -13.23 -4.35 -2.15
N THR A 136 -12.83 -4.64 -3.39
CA THR A 136 -13.65 -5.43 -4.32
C THR A 136 -13.58 -6.90 -3.92
N HIS A 137 -14.74 -7.51 -3.70
CA HIS A 137 -14.90 -8.92 -3.42
C HIS A 137 -15.70 -9.57 -4.53
N VAL A 138 -15.18 -10.68 -5.06
CA VAL A 138 -15.77 -11.39 -6.20
C VAL A 138 -16.13 -12.79 -5.74
N ASP A 139 -17.40 -13.12 -5.90
CA ASP A 139 -17.96 -14.47 -5.78
C ASP A 139 -18.92 -14.64 -6.99
N SER A 140 -20.09 -15.26 -6.83
CA SER A 140 -21.16 -15.27 -7.85
C SER A 140 -21.57 -13.86 -8.33
N VAL A 141 -21.37 -12.84 -7.51
CA VAL A 141 -21.56 -11.42 -7.84
C VAL A 141 -20.39 -10.58 -7.32
N THR A 142 -20.09 -9.47 -7.99
CA THR A 142 -19.09 -8.50 -7.52
C THR A 142 -19.70 -7.55 -6.50
N THR A 143 -19.07 -7.41 -5.34
CA THR A 143 -19.49 -6.53 -4.24
C THR A 143 -18.33 -5.71 -3.71
N VAL A 144 -18.64 -4.67 -2.94
CA VAL A 144 -17.65 -3.96 -2.12
C VAL A 144 -17.86 -4.38 -0.67
N LYS A 145 -16.80 -4.90 -0.04
CA LYS A 145 -16.77 -5.17 1.40
C LYS A 145 -16.02 -4.06 2.10
N THR A 146 -16.36 -3.83 3.36
CA THR A 146 -15.71 -2.83 4.20
C THR A 146 -15.43 -3.34 5.60
N VAL A 147 -14.36 -2.85 6.23
CA VAL A 147 -14.09 -3.05 7.65
C VAL A 147 -13.57 -1.76 8.28
N LEU A 148 -13.95 -1.50 9.53
CA LEU A 148 -13.43 -0.41 10.35
C LEU A 148 -12.43 -0.98 11.34
N ILE A 149 -11.17 -0.57 11.26
CA ILE A 149 -10.13 -0.99 12.18
C ILE A 149 -9.66 0.21 12.99
N ARG A 150 -9.67 0.07 14.32
CA ARG A 150 -9.12 1.09 15.22
C ARG A 150 -7.60 0.96 15.26
N MET A 151 -6.91 2.03 14.91
CA MET A 151 -5.46 2.09 15.03
C MET A 151 -5.12 2.38 16.50
N LYS A 152 -4.44 1.43 17.16
CA LYS A 152 -3.87 1.63 18.50
C LYS A 152 -2.53 2.34 18.40
#